data_AF-A0A1M6ICJ1-F1
#
_entry.id   AF-A0A1M6ICJ1-F1
#
_cell.length_a   1.000
_cell.length_b   1.000
_cell.length_c   1.000
_cell.angle_alpha   90.00
_cell.angle_beta   90.00
_cell.angle_gamma   90.00
#
_symmetry.space_group_name_H-M   'P 1'
#
loop_
_entity.id
_entity.type
_entity.pdbx_description
1 polymer ?
#
loop_
_entity_poly.entity_id
_entity_poly.type
_entity_poly.pdbx_seq_one_letter_code
_entity_poly.pdbx_strand_id
1 'polypeptide(L)'
;MVKLKVGNPVTGKNFIGREEEIKYIIQLLQLGQNIVLIAPRRYGKTSLVLEILSKIHEQNQYTSFIDFFSVPSLKILSSQITESVLKNRRLDKIFAKTKNSALAMIQNLKMKAAIEDFEFIIEFSNQKENDWELLEKSIDFIDHFPEKYGLNMVCAFDEFGDVKKLDGNKIVKLFRSRLQRHKNSTYIFSGSYESVMSGLFIEQKAPFYRFARIIHLGKIGKNKFLKFYKSQLDAQKINYDEKLLTKILDFTDGHPYYSQLALQEIIIYNALNNKNPDFKEIIDSMLNAEKNYLEKSWEELSKRKELLKTALVVAENNRNIYSSLKNSGINISRSLKSLTMNGMLIKKQTKYEFSDPLFKHWIEINVLRKYN
;
A
#
# COMPACT_ATOMS: atom_id res chain seq x y z
N MET A 1 13.78 22.43 4.72
CA MET A 1 13.63 21.38 5.75
C MET A 1 12.68 20.32 5.21
N VAL A 2 13.07 19.05 5.17
CA VAL A 2 12.14 17.98 4.75
C VAL A 2 11.33 17.57 5.97
N LYS A 3 10.01 17.82 5.95
CA LYS A 3 9.14 17.41 7.05
C LYS A 3 9.04 15.88 7.04
N LEU A 4 9.47 15.24 8.14
CA LEU A 4 9.30 13.80 8.31
C LEU A 4 7.80 13.49 8.33
N LYS A 5 7.38 12.46 7.59
CA LYS A 5 5.99 12.02 7.52
C LYS A 5 5.92 10.61 8.06
N VAL A 6 5.06 10.38 9.05
CA VAL A 6 4.75 9.05 9.60
C VAL A 6 3.25 8.81 9.41
N GLY A 7 2.88 7.59 9.03
CA GLY A 7 1.49 7.18 8.82
C GLY A 7 0.88 7.51 7.45
N ASN A 8 1.45 8.45 6.69
CA ASN A 8 1.01 8.78 5.34
C ASN A 8 1.98 8.22 4.28
N PRO A 9 1.53 7.98 3.03
CA PRO A 9 2.43 7.68 1.93
C PRO A 9 3.52 8.74 1.76
N VAL A 10 4.72 8.28 1.41
CA VAL A 10 5.92 9.11 1.22
C VAL A 10 6.50 8.89 -0.17
N THR A 11 7.04 9.94 -0.77
CA THR A 11 7.69 9.92 -2.10
C THR A 11 8.96 10.77 -2.07
N GLY A 12 9.80 10.64 -3.10
CA GLY A 12 11.00 11.45 -3.29
C GLY A 12 11.97 11.35 -2.11
N LYS A 13 12.37 12.48 -1.53
CA LYS A 13 13.40 12.54 -0.47
C LYS A 13 13.05 11.79 0.82
N ASN A 14 11.77 11.52 1.06
CA ASN A 14 11.31 10.75 2.22
C ASN A 14 11.10 9.26 1.92
N PHE A 15 11.23 8.85 0.65
CA PHE A 15 11.14 7.46 0.24
C PHE A 15 12.50 6.79 0.39
N ILE A 16 12.54 5.65 1.10
CA ILE A 16 13.77 5.02 1.56
C ILE A 16 13.88 3.62 0.97
N GLY A 17 15.04 3.30 0.40
CA GLY A 17 15.32 1.98 -0.14
C GLY A 17 14.47 1.64 -1.37
N ARG A 18 14.24 0.34 -1.59
CA ARG A 18 13.44 -0.23 -2.69
C ARG A 18 13.97 0.03 -4.09
N GLU A 19 15.22 0.43 -4.25
CA GLU A 19 15.76 0.82 -5.56
C GLU A 19 15.78 -0.36 -6.54
N GLU A 20 16.14 -1.54 -6.06
CA GLU A 20 16.11 -2.77 -6.86
C GLU A 20 14.68 -3.21 -7.18
N GLU A 21 13.76 -3.17 -6.20
CA GLU A 21 12.36 -3.47 -6.43
C GLU A 21 11.74 -2.52 -7.47
N ILE A 22 11.98 -1.22 -7.37
CA ILE A 22 11.51 -0.21 -8.33
C ILE A 22 12.05 -0.51 -9.72
N LYS A 23 13.36 -0.71 -9.84
CA LYS A 23 14.00 -0.99 -11.13
C LYS A 23 13.38 -2.22 -11.78
N TYR A 24 13.23 -3.28 -11.01
CA TYR A 24 12.64 -4.53 -11.48
C TYR A 24 11.16 -4.39 -11.87
N ILE A 25 10.36 -3.70 -11.05
CA ILE A 25 8.94 -3.49 -11.35
C ILE A 25 8.76 -2.63 -12.59
N ILE A 26 9.52 -1.55 -12.74
CA ILE A 26 9.45 -0.70 -13.94
C ILE A 26 9.76 -1.51 -15.20
N GLN A 27 10.77 -2.38 -15.16
CA GLN A 27 11.08 -3.26 -16.30
C GLN A 27 9.92 -4.21 -16.65
N LEU A 28 9.26 -4.81 -15.65
CA LEU A 28 8.07 -5.63 -15.90
C LEU A 28 6.96 -4.82 -16.57
N LEU A 29 6.69 -3.63 -16.06
CA LEU A 29 5.62 -2.77 -16.57
C LEU A 29 5.90 -2.29 -18.00
N GLN A 30 7.15 -1.93 -18.31
CA GLN A 30 7.57 -1.55 -19.66
C GLN A 30 7.45 -2.70 -20.67
N LEU A 31 7.57 -3.95 -20.21
CA LEU A 31 7.36 -5.15 -21.02
C LEU A 31 5.88 -5.56 -21.11
N GLY A 32 4.95 -4.75 -20.61
CA GLY A 32 3.51 -5.03 -20.65
C GLY A 32 3.03 -6.03 -19.58
N GLN A 33 3.87 -6.38 -18.61
CA GLN A 33 3.52 -7.36 -17.58
C GLN A 33 2.79 -6.68 -16.41
N ASN A 34 1.50 -6.99 -16.26
CA ASN A 34 0.73 -6.60 -15.08
C ASN A 34 1.34 -7.19 -13.81
N ILE A 35 1.27 -6.47 -12.70
CA ILE A 35 1.80 -6.91 -11.40
C ILE A 35 0.78 -6.79 -10.27
N VAL A 36 0.97 -7.60 -9.23
CA VAL A 36 0.22 -7.51 -7.97
C VAL A 36 1.23 -7.37 -6.83
N LEU A 37 1.14 -6.27 -6.09
CA LEU A 37 1.91 -6.00 -4.88
C LEU A 37 1.15 -6.45 -3.64
N ILE A 38 1.68 -7.47 -2.96
CA ILE A 38 1.11 -8.01 -1.72
C ILE A 38 2.09 -7.75 -0.58
N ALA A 39 1.60 -7.10 0.47
CA ALA A 39 2.38 -6.84 1.67
C ALA A 39 1.43 -6.54 2.84
N PRO A 40 1.85 -6.79 4.09
CA PRO A 40 1.10 -6.32 5.25
C PRO A 40 0.86 -4.79 5.23
N ARG A 41 -0.05 -4.33 6.09
CA ARG A 41 -0.27 -2.89 6.31
C ARG A 41 1.03 -2.22 6.77
N ARG A 42 1.21 -0.95 6.42
CA ARG A 42 2.37 -0.13 6.84
C ARG A 42 3.74 -0.59 6.29
N TYR A 43 3.78 -1.46 5.27
CA TYR A 43 5.00 -1.86 4.54
C TYR A 43 5.38 -0.92 3.37
N GLY A 44 4.64 0.17 3.16
CA GLY A 44 4.97 1.19 2.15
C GLY A 44 4.52 0.87 0.72
N LYS A 45 3.46 0.07 0.53
CA LYS A 45 2.92 -0.27 -0.80
C LYS A 45 2.52 0.97 -1.60
N THR A 46 1.61 1.79 -1.07
CA THR A 46 1.14 3.03 -1.72
C THR A 46 2.31 3.96 -2.05
N SER A 47 3.25 4.16 -1.11
CA SER A 47 4.48 4.92 -1.34
C SER A 47 5.28 4.39 -2.53
N LEU A 48 5.48 3.06 -2.60
CA LEU A 48 6.21 2.41 -3.69
C LEU A 48 5.48 2.59 -5.04
N VAL A 49 4.16 2.41 -5.06
CA VAL A 49 3.34 2.61 -6.26
C VAL A 49 3.46 4.04 -6.77
N LEU A 50 3.28 5.03 -5.89
CA LEU A 50 3.39 6.44 -6.28
C LEU A 50 4.79 6.81 -6.80
N GLU A 51 5.84 6.27 -6.19
CA GLU A 51 7.22 6.47 -6.64
C GLU A 51 7.46 5.85 -8.02
N ILE A 52 6.94 4.64 -8.27
CA ILE A 52 7.00 3.98 -9.58
C ILE A 52 6.28 4.81 -10.64
N LEU A 53 5.04 5.24 -10.37
CA LEU A 53 4.26 6.05 -11.31
C LEU A 53 4.96 7.38 -11.60
N SER A 54 5.54 8.05 -10.59
CA SER A 54 6.31 9.28 -10.80
C SER A 54 7.48 9.06 -11.77
N LYS A 55 8.26 8.00 -11.57
CA LYS A 55 9.42 7.66 -12.43
C LYS A 55 9.01 7.29 -13.86
N ILE A 56 7.87 6.61 -14.02
CA ILE A 56 7.32 6.26 -15.34
C ILE A 56 6.83 7.51 -16.06
N HIS A 57 6.16 8.42 -15.34
CA HIS A 57 5.72 9.70 -15.90
C HIS A 57 6.90 10.57 -16.37
N GLU A 58 8.01 10.57 -15.63
CA GLU A 58 9.27 11.24 -16.06
C GLU A 58 9.87 10.65 -17.34
N GLN A 59 9.48 9.43 -17.73
CA GLN A 59 9.89 8.76 -18.97
C GLN A 59 8.89 8.97 -20.13
N ASN A 60 8.05 10.01 -20.06
CA ASN A 60 7.03 10.35 -21.06
C ASN A 60 5.96 9.26 -21.29
N GLN A 61 5.67 8.44 -20.29
CA GLN A 61 4.52 7.53 -20.31
C GLN A 61 3.39 8.10 -19.46
N TYR A 62 2.14 7.79 -19.81
CA TYR A 62 1.01 8.20 -18.98
C TYR A 62 0.89 7.33 -17.74
N THR A 63 0.40 7.93 -16.67
CA THR A 63 0.17 7.21 -15.42
C THR A 63 -1.17 7.56 -14.82
N SER A 64 -1.77 6.61 -14.14
CA SER A 64 -3.04 6.77 -13.44
C SER A 64 -2.95 6.07 -12.08
N PHE A 65 -3.54 6.70 -11.06
CA PHE A 65 -3.64 6.15 -9.71
C PHE A 65 -5.09 6.24 -9.23
N ILE A 66 -5.64 5.12 -8.77
CA ILE A 66 -6.99 5.01 -8.22
C ILE A 66 -6.89 4.26 -6.90
N ASP A 67 -7.42 4.86 -5.82
CA ASP A 67 -7.46 4.26 -4.48
C ASP A 67 -8.86 3.74 -4.17
N PHE A 68 -9.05 2.42 -4.22
CA PHE A 68 -10.33 1.77 -3.97
C PHE A 68 -10.79 1.88 -2.51
N PHE A 69 -9.88 2.14 -1.56
CA PHE A 69 -10.27 2.34 -0.16
C PHE A 69 -11.15 3.59 0.02
N SER A 70 -10.97 4.60 -0.84
CA SER A 70 -11.66 5.89 -0.75
C SER A 70 -12.98 5.97 -1.51
N VAL A 71 -13.36 4.92 -2.27
CA VAL A 71 -14.45 4.97 -3.25
C VAL A 71 -15.74 4.39 -2.65
N PRO A 72 -16.82 5.17 -2.48
CA PRO A 72 -18.05 4.68 -1.87
C PRO A 72 -19.12 4.24 -2.89
N SER A 73 -18.95 4.51 -4.19
CA SER A 73 -19.94 4.13 -5.22
C SER A 73 -19.32 3.98 -6.61
N LEU A 74 -20.04 3.30 -7.51
CA LEU A 74 -19.64 3.12 -8.91
C LEU A 74 -19.46 4.46 -9.63
N LYS A 75 -20.40 5.40 -9.47
CA LYS A 75 -20.30 6.74 -10.05
C LYS A 75 -19.04 7.51 -9.63
N ILE A 76 -18.64 7.37 -8.36
CA ILE A 76 -17.42 8.01 -7.86
C ILE A 76 -16.19 7.31 -8.43
N LEU A 77 -16.22 5.97 -8.53
CA LEU A 77 -15.15 5.21 -9.17
C LEU A 77 -14.93 5.66 -10.61
N SER A 78 -16.00 5.75 -11.41
CA SER A 78 -15.92 6.17 -12.81
C SER A 78 -15.32 7.57 -12.93
N SER A 79 -15.77 8.51 -12.08
CA SER A 79 -15.21 9.87 -12.04
C SER A 79 -13.73 9.87 -11.69
N GLN A 80 -13.31 9.11 -10.67
CA GLN A 80 -11.91 9.07 -10.24
C GLN A 80 -11.02 8.46 -11.33
N ILE A 81 -11.47 7.40 -12.00
CA ILE A 81 -10.74 6.80 -13.13
C ILE A 81 -10.57 7.85 -14.23
N THR A 82 -11.66 8.47 -14.69
CA THR A 82 -11.63 9.47 -15.77
C THR A 82 -10.75 10.67 -15.41
N GLU A 83 -10.90 11.23 -14.19
CA GLU A 83 -10.07 12.33 -13.71
C GLU A 83 -8.58 11.95 -13.66
N SER A 84 -8.26 10.75 -13.17
CA SER A 84 -6.88 10.29 -13.05
C SER A 84 -6.21 10.11 -14.43
N VAL A 85 -6.96 9.61 -15.42
CA VAL A 85 -6.52 9.54 -16.82
C VAL A 85 -6.29 10.94 -17.40
N LEU A 86 -7.27 11.85 -17.25
CA LEU A 86 -7.21 13.21 -17.81
C LEU A 86 -6.12 14.10 -17.19
N LYS A 87 -5.63 13.80 -15.98
CA LYS A 87 -4.50 14.51 -15.35
C LYS A 87 -3.24 14.51 -16.22
N ASN A 88 -3.01 13.46 -17.01
CA ASN A 88 -1.85 13.35 -17.90
C ASN A 88 -1.76 14.48 -18.93
N ARG A 89 -2.88 15.14 -19.26
CA ARG A 89 -2.95 16.32 -20.14
C ARG A 89 -3.48 17.58 -19.45
N ARG A 90 -3.58 17.56 -18.11
CA ARG A 90 -4.10 18.67 -17.27
C ARG A 90 -5.56 19.05 -17.60
N LEU A 91 -6.36 18.06 -18.00
CA LEU A 91 -7.78 18.22 -18.37
C LEU A 91 -8.74 17.86 -17.22
N ASP A 92 -8.21 17.29 -16.14
CA ASP A 92 -8.95 16.89 -14.94
C ASP A 92 -9.74 18.03 -14.30
N LYS A 93 -9.14 19.22 -14.20
CA LYS A 93 -9.81 20.40 -13.64
C LYS A 93 -10.98 20.88 -14.50
N ILE A 94 -10.90 20.69 -15.81
CA ILE A 94 -11.99 21.05 -16.74
C ILE A 94 -13.13 20.07 -16.54
N PHE A 95 -12.82 18.77 -16.55
CA PHE A 95 -13.79 17.70 -16.33
C PHE A 95 -14.53 17.81 -14.98
N ALA A 96 -13.80 18.08 -13.89
CA ALA A 96 -14.41 18.25 -12.56
C ALA A 96 -15.38 19.44 -12.51
N LYS A 97 -15.09 20.54 -13.23
CA LYS A 97 -15.97 21.71 -13.31
C LYS A 97 -17.22 21.44 -14.14
N THR A 98 -17.08 20.70 -15.25
CA THR A 98 -18.21 20.37 -16.14
C THR A 98 -19.19 19.39 -15.50
N LYS A 99 -18.70 18.48 -14.64
CA LYS A 99 -19.55 17.53 -13.90
C LYS A 99 -20.63 18.21 -13.04
N ASN A 100 -20.33 19.41 -12.52
CA ASN A 100 -21.19 20.11 -11.56
C ASN A 100 -22.06 21.21 -12.21
N SER A 101 -21.94 21.48 -13.52
CA SER A 101 -22.71 22.54 -14.17
C SER A 101 -22.93 22.27 -15.67
N ALA A 102 -24.18 22.02 -16.05
CA ALA A 102 -24.61 21.92 -17.45
C ALA A 102 -24.39 23.25 -18.22
N LEU A 103 -24.43 24.40 -17.53
CA LEU A 103 -24.18 25.73 -18.12
C LEU A 103 -22.69 25.98 -18.41
N ALA A 104 -21.79 25.40 -17.62
CA ALA A 104 -20.34 25.49 -17.86
C ALA A 104 -19.89 24.70 -19.10
N MET A 105 -20.61 23.64 -19.47
CA MET A 105 -20.37 22.91 -20.72
C MET A 105 -20.66 23.81 -21.93
N ILE A 106 -21.81 24.49 -21.96
CA ILE A 106 -22.23 25.34 -23.09
C ILE A 106 -21.33 26.57 -23.26
N GLN A 107 -20.85 27.17 -22.16
CA GLN A 107 -19.94 28.33 -22.23
C GLN A 107 -18.50 27.93 -22.63
N ASN A 108 -18.01 26.75 -22.22
CA ASN A 108 -16.70 26.26 -22.65
C ASN A 108 -16.71 25.73 -24.10
N LEU A 109 -17.83 25.16 -24.56
CA LEU A 109 -18.00 24.69 -25.94
C LEU A 109 -17.86 25.81 -26.97
N LYS A 110 -18.24 27.05 -26.63
CA LYS A 110 -18.10 28.22 -27.52
C LYS A 110 -16.68 28.79 -27.58
N MET A 111 -15.78 28.45 -26.65
CA MET A 111 -14.47 29.12 -26.56
C MET A 111 -13.30 28.37 -27.20
N LYS A 112 -13.34 27.05 -27.45
CA LYS A 112 -12.24 26.32 -28.12
C LYS A 112 -12.72 25.07 -28.87
N ALA A 113 -13.23 25.26 -30.08
CA ALA A 113 -13.52 24.18 -31.03
C ALA A 113 -12.24 23.59 -31.69
N ALA A 114 -11.16 23.37 -30.93
CA ALA A 114 -9.84 23.03 -31.51
C ALA A 114 -9.00 22.01 -30.72
N ILE A 115 -9.59 21.24 -29.80
CA ILE A 115 -8.83 20.23 -29.05
C ILE A 115 -9.62 18.92 -29.09
N GLU A 116 -9.10 17.92 -29.80
CA GLU A 116 -9.66 16.56 -29.88
C GLU A 116 -9.85 15.91 -28.49
N ASP A 117 -9.17 16.42 -27.47
CA ASP A 117 -9.25 15.95 -26.08
C ASP A 117 -10.59 16.30 -25.40
N PHE A 118 -11.38 17.24 -25.94
CA PHE A 118 -12.67 17.65 -25.38
C PHE A 118 -13.80 16.64 -25.64
N GLU A 119 -13.68 15.80 -26.68
CA GLU A 119 -14.65 14.75 -26.98
C GLU A 119 -14.81 13.78 -25.80
N PHE A 120 -13.69 13.40 -25.16
CA PHE A 120 -13.72 12.56 -23.96
C PHE A 120 -14.50 13.21 -22.82
N ILE A 121 -14.31 14.53 -22.60
CA ILE A 121 -15.04 15.25 -21.54
C ILE A 121 -16.55 15.20 -21.80
N ILE A 122 -16.98 15.37 -23.05
CA ILE A 122 -18.39 15.32 -23.46
C ILE A 122 -18.96 13.91 -23.25
N GLU A 123 -18.22 12.87 -23.66
CA GLU A 123 -18.64 11.48 -23.52
C GLU A 123 -18.95 11.13 -22.05
N PHE A 124 -18.07 11.53 -21.12
CA PHE A 124 -18.20 11.23 -19.69
C PHE A 124 -19.12 12.17 -18.90
N SER A 125 -19.61 13.25 -19.50
CA SER A 125 -20.48 14.23 -18.83
C SER A 125 -21.96 14.08 -19.22
N ASN A 126 -22.29 13.16 -20.11
CA ASN A 126 -23.66 12.84 -20.47
C ASN A 126 -24.43 12.24 -19.29
N GLN A 127 -25.38 13.00 -18.74
CA GLN A 127 -26.15 12.64 -17.55
C GLN A 127 -27.21 11.54 -17.75
N LYS A 128 -27.31 10.96 -18.97
CA LYS A 128 -28.32 9.95 -19.30
C LYS A 128 -27.88 8.51 -19.04
N GLU A 129 -26.58 8.29 -18.85
CA GLU A 129 -26.01 6.95 -18.65
C GLU A 129 -26.21 6.46 -17.22
N ASN A 130 -26.42 5.16 -17.06
CA ASN A 130 -26.44 4.56 -15.73
C ASN A 130 -25.00 4.39 -15.19
N ASP A 131 -24.87 4.25 -13.87
CA ASP A 131 -23.57 4.16 -13.20
C ASP A 131 -22.67 3.01 -13.71
N TRP A 132 -23.29 1.92 -14.19
CA TRP A 132 -22.57 0.78 -14.76
C TRP A 132 -21.96 1.13 -16.11
N GLU A 133 -22.75 1.69 -17.04
CA GLU A 133 -22.28 2.15 -18.35
C GLU A 133 -21.14 3.16 -18.22
N LEU A 134 -21.29 4.13 -17.32
CA LEU A 134 -20.23 5.10 -17.01
C LEU A 134 -18.96 4.43 -16.50
N LEU A 135 -19.10 3.42 -15.64
CA LEU A 135 -17.96 2.65 -15.16
C LEU A 135 -17.28 1.87 -16.29
N GLU A 136 -18.04 1.17 -17.12
CA GLU A 136 -17.50 0.42 -18.26
C GLU A 136 -16.68 1.32 -19.18
N LYS A 137 -17.25 2.47 -19.56
CA LYS A 137 -16.54 3.47 -20.36
C LYS A 137 -15.30 3.99 -19.69
N SER A 138 -15.37 4.30 -18.39
CA SER A 138 -14.21 4.84 -17.66
C SER A 138 -13.07 3.82 -17.57
N ILE A 139 -13.37 2.53 -17.43
CA ILE A 139 -12.37 1.47 -17.45
C ILE A 139 -11.74 1.40 -18.84
N ASP A 140 -12.54 1.32 -19.90
CA ASP A 140 -12.05 1.26 -21.28
C ASP A 140 -11.22 2.51 -21.63
N PHE A 141 -11.56 3.67 -21.07
CA PHE A 141 -10.84 4.93 -21.28
C PHE A 141 -9.39 4.91 -20.80
N ILE A 142 -9.05 4.05 -19.83
CA ILE A 142 -7.66 3.83 -19.40
C ILE A 142 -6.78 3.38 -20.58
N ASP A 143 -7.33 2.63 -21.54
CA ASP A 143 -6.58 2.10 -22.70
C ASP A 143 -6.70 2.97 -23.94
N HIS A 144 -7.90 3.48 -24.23
CA HIS A 144 -8.13 4.29 -25.44
C HIS A 144 -7.48 5.68 -25.36
N PHE A 145 -7.37 6.25 -24.15
CA PHE A 145 -6.75 7.56 -23.99
C PHE A 145 -5.27 7.59 -24.41
N PRO A 146 -4.37 6.73 -23.88
CA PRO A 146 -2.97 6.71 -24.32
C PRO A 146 -2.82 6.33 -25.81
N GLU A 147 -3.66 5.43 -26.33
CA GLU A 147 -3.67 5.00 -27.74
C GLU A 147 -3.79 6.19 -28.71
N LYS A 148 -4.71 7.12 -28.42
CA LYS A 148 -4.93 8.32 -29.25
C LYS A 148 -3.66 9.16 -29.46
N TYR A 149 -2.73 9.12 -28.51
CA TYR A 149 -1.49 9.90 -28.58
C TYR A 149 -0.26 9.05 -28.93
N GLY A 150 -0.44 7.77 -29.30
CA GLY A 150 0.67 6.86 -29.57
C GLY A 150 1.56 6.62 -28.34
N LEU A 151 0.99 6.68 -27.14
CA LEU A 151 1.67 6.46 -25.87
C LEU A 151 1.13 5.21 -25.18
N ASN A 152 1.80 4.79 -24.12
CA ASN A 152 1.34 3.75 -23.21
C ASN A 152 0.97 4.36 -21.86
N MET A 153 0.13 3.64 -21.09
CA MET A 153 -0.22 3.99 -19.73
C MET A 153 0.13 2.90 -18.73
N VAL A 154 0.58 3.33 -17.54
CA VAL A 154 0.60 2.47 -16.36
C VAL A 154 -0.47 2.94 -15.38
N CYS A 155 -1.45 2.08 -15.10
CA CYS A 155 -2.56 2.36 -14.21
C CYS A 155 -2.44 1.54 -12.92
N ALA A 156 -2.39 2.22 -11.78
CA ALA A 156 -2.38 1.60 -10.47
C ALA A 156 -3.77 1.62 -9.82
N PHE A 157 -4.21 0.44 -9.40
CA PHE A 157 -5.38 0.22 -8.57
C PHE A 157 -4.92 -0.13 -7.15
N ASP A 158 -4.86 0.87 -6.28
CA ASP A 158 -4.46 0.69 -4.89
C ASP A 158 -5.62 0.21 -4.01
N GLU A 159 -5.28 -0.59 -3.01
CA GLU A 159 -6.19 -1.36 -2.16
C GLU A 159 -7.32 -2.05 -2.95
N PHE A 160 -7.00 -2.61 -4.13
CA PHE A 160 -7.95 -3.25 -5.06
C PHE A 160 -8.76 -4.40 -4.43
N GLY A 161 -8.31 -4.96 -3.30
CA GLY A 161 -9.10 -5.88 -2.50
C GLY A 161 -10.49 -5.34 -2.12
N ASP A 162 -10.64 -4.03 -2.03
CA ASP A 162 -11.88 -3.35 -1.68
C ASP A 162 -12.87 -3.22 -2.84
N VAL A 163 -12.50 -3.57 -4.07
CA VAL A 163 -13.40 -3.53 -5.24
C VAL A 163 -14.71 -4.29 -5.01
N LYS A 164 -14.67 -5.39 -4.25
CA LYS A 164 -15.85 -6.21 -3.92
C LYS A 164 -16.86 -5.48 -3.04
N LYS A 165 -16.47 -4.43 -2.33
CA LYS A 165 -17.37 -3.64 -1.47
C LYS A 165 -18.35 -2.79 -2.28
N LEU A 166 -18.08 -2.53 -3.55
CA LEU A 166 -18.91 -1.68 -4.40
C LEU A 166 -20.13 -2.42 -4.98
N ASP A 167 -19.91 -3.58 -5.61
CA ASP A 167 -20.99 -4.40 -6.18
C ASP A 167 -20.58 -5.89 -6.29
N GLY A 168 -19.97 -6.39 -5.21
CA GLY A 168 -19.62 -7.80 -5.06
C GLY A 168 -18.75 -8.37 -6.19
N ASN A 169 -19.12 -9.54 -6.68
CA ASN A 169 -18.38 -10.22 -7.75
C ASN A 169 -18.69 -9.65 -9.15
N LYS A 170 -19.78 -8.89 -9.33
CA LYS A 170 -20.17 -8.36 -10.64
C LYS A 170 -19.11 -7.37 -11.14
N ILE A 171 -18.68 -6.45 -10.27
CA ILE A 171 -17.67 -5.45 -10.60
C ILE A 171 -16.29 -6.08 -10.85
N VAL A 172 -15.91 -7.09 -10.05
CA VAL A 172 -14.66 -7.85 -10.26
C VAL A 172 -14.61 -8.47 -11.66
N LYS A 173 -15.72 -9.09 -12.09
CA LYS A 173 -15.83 -9.69 -13.42
C LYS A 173 -15.76 -8.65 -14.53
N LEU A 174 -16.37 -7.47 -14.32
CA LEU A 174 -16.29 -6.37 -15.28
C LEU A 174 -14.84 -5.90 -15.47
N PHE A 175 -14.12 -5.61 -14.38
CA PHE A 175 -12.70 -5.23 -14.49
C PHE A 175 -11.92 -6.33 -15.21
N ARG A 176 -12.11 -7.59 -14.85
CA ARG A 176 -11.39 -8.70 -15.50
C ARG A 176 -11.65 -8.78 -17.01
N SER A 177 -12.91 -8.62 -17.45
CA SER A 177 -13.29 -8.75 -18.86
C SER A 177 -12.83 -7.56 -19.72
N ARG A 178 -12.75 -6.37 -19.13
CA ARG A 178 -12.29 -5.14 -19.79
C ARG A 178 -10.76 -5.10 -19.86
N LEU A 179 -10.09 -5.13 -18.71
CA LEU A 179 -8.63 -4.99 -18.61
C LEU A 179 -7.83 -6.03 -19.42
N GLN A 180 -8.39 -7.22 -19.67
CA GLN A 180 -7.72 -8.26 -20.46
C GLN A 180 -7.62 -7.97 -21.96
N ARG A 181 -8.44 -7.05 -22.46
CA ARG A 181 -8.48 -6.65 -23.86
C ARG A 181 -7.66 -5.40 -24.13
N HIS A 182 -7.22 -4.72 -23.08
CA HIS A 182 -6.45 -3.50 -23.15
C HIS A 182 -5.04 -3.81 -23.66
N LYS A 183 -4.55 -3.02 -24.62
CA LYS A 183 -3.27 -3.26 -25.32
C LYS A 183 -2.22 -2.19 -25.06
N ASN A 184 -2.66 -0.99 -24.68
CA ASN A 184 -1.84 0.20 -24.50
C ASN A 184 -1.64 0.53 -23.00
N SER A 185 -2.20 -0.30 -22.12
CA SER A 185 -2.20 -0.09 -20.67
C SER A 185 -1.75 -1.30 -19.88
N THR A 186 -0.85 -1.07 -18.90
CA THR A 186 -0.36 -2.09 -17.95
C THR A 186 -0.76 -1.74 -16.53
N TYR A 187 -1.07 -2.75 -15.72
CA TYR A 187 -1.69 -2.57 -14.41
C TYR A 187 -0.79 -2.92 -13.23
N ILE A 188 -0.85 -2.07 -12.21
CA ILE A 188 -0.38 -2.38 -10.86
C ILE A 188 -1.60 -2.57 -9.98
N PHE A 189 -1.75 -3.74 -9.37
CA PHE A 189 -2.73 -3.95 -8.30
C PHE A 189 -2.01 -4.00 -6.97
N SER A 190 -2.52 -3.33 -5.94
CA SER A 190 -2.01 -3.49 -4.58
C SER A 190 -3.12 -3.82 -3.59
N GLY A 191 -2.75 -4.52 -2.53
CA GLY A 191 -3.67 -4.81 -1.44
C GLY A 191 -2.95 -5.26 -0.18
N SER A 192 -3.50 -4.86 0.96
CA SER A 192 -2.94 -5.19 2.28
C SER A 192 -3.34 -6.57 2.80
N TYR A 193 -4.50 -7.08 2.40
CA TYR A 193 -5.05 -8.34 2.88
C TYR A 193 -4.69 -9.50 1.97
N GLU A 194 -3.75 -10.34 2.40
CA GLU A 194 -3.31 -11.50 1.64
C GLU A 194 -4.47 -12.45 1.32
N SER A 195 -5.44 -12.61 2.22
CA SER A 195 -6.64 -13.41 1.98
C SER A 195 -7.47 -12.92 0.79
N VAL A 196 -7.76 -11.63 0.74
CA VAL A 196 -8.58 -11.01 -0.31
C VAL A 196 -7.83 -11.04 -1.64
N MET A 197 -6.54 -10.69 -1.61
CA MET A 197 -5.70 -10.72 -2.80
C MET A 197 -5.49 -12.14 -3.33
N SER A 198 -5.40 -13.14 -2.44
CA SER A 198 -5.34 -14.56 -2.81
C SER A 198 -6.58 -14.99 -3.60
N GLY A 199 -7.77 -14.66 -3.10
CA GLY A 199 -9.04 -14.98 -3.77
C GLY A 199 -9.29 -14.16 -5.06
N LEU A 200 -8.51 -13.11 -5.33
CA LEU A 200 -8.59 -12.32 -6.55
C LEU A 200 -7.56 -12.74 -7.60
N PHE A 201 -6.33 -13.09 -7.22
CA PHE A 201 -5.21 -13.30 -8.15
C PHE A 201 -4.48 -14.65 -8.05
N ILE A 202 -4.50 -15.32 -6.88
CA ILE A 202 -3.62 -16.47 -6.61
C ILE A 202 -4.35 -17.80 -6.75
N GLU A 203 -5.57 -17.90 -6.21
CA GLU A 203 -6.32 -19.15 -6.23
C GLU A 203 -6.70 -19.55 -7.66
N GLN A 204 -6.77 -20.86 -7.93
CA GLN A 204 -7.01 -21.37 -9.27
C GLN A 204 -8.36 -20.93 -9.86
N LYS A 205 -9.36 -20.68 -9.01
CA LYS A 205 -10.68 -20.17 -9.37
C LYS A 205 -10.78 -18.64 -9.30
N ALA A 206 -9.69 -17.96 -9.01
CA ALA A 206 -9.69 -16.51 -8.84
C ALA A 206 -9.93 -15.79 -10.17
N PRO A 207 -10.71 -14.70 -10.21
CA PRO A 207 -11.03 -14.01 -11.46
C PRO A 207 -9.81 -13.54 -12.25
N PHE A 208 -8.76 -13.08 -11.56
CA PHE A 208 -7.51 -12.62 -12.14
C PHE A 208 -6.38 -13.66 -12.06
N TYR A 209 -6.71 -14.95 -11.95
CA TYR A 209 -5.69 -16.00 -11.94
C TYR A 209 -4.79 -15.92 -13.17
N ARG A 210 -3.46 -15.88 -12.95
CA ARG A 210 -2.41 -15.68 -13.98
C ARG A 210 -2.50 -14.39 -14.80
N PHE A 211 -3.35 -13.44 -14.42
CA PHE A 211 -3.44 -12.15 -15.11
C PHE A 211 -2.23 -11.24 -14.85
N ALA A 212 -1.58 -11.41 -13.70
CA ALA A 212 -0.52 -10.53 -13.24
C ALA A 212 0.54 -11.30 -12.43
N ARG A 213 1.76 -10.79 -12.43
CA ARG A 213 2.88 -11.35 -11.67
C ARG A 213 2.78 -10.93 -10.21
N ILE A 214 2.77 -11.90 -9.31
CA ILE A 214 2.73 -11.65 -7.86
C ILE A 214 4.10 -11.23 -7.36
N ILE A 215 4.16 -10.11 -6.63
CA ILE A 215 5.35 -9.59 -5.98
C ILE A 215 5.03 -9.38 -4.50
N HIS A 216 5.72 -10.11 -3.63
CA HIS A 216 5.60 -9.96 -2.19
C HIS A 216 6.62 -8.94 -1.69
N LEU A 217 6.13 -7.86 -1.06
CA LEU A 217 7.00 -6.80 -0.56
C LEU A 217 7.47 -7.15 0.87
N GLY A 218 8.79 -7.32 1.03
CA GLY A 218 9.42 -7.63 2.32
C GLY A 218 9.75 -6.39 3.16
N LYS A 219 10.56 -6.54 4.21
CA LYS A 219 11.13 -5.41 4.96
C LYS A 219 12.22 -4.71 4.14
N ILE A 220 12.64 -3.51 4.54
CA ILE A 220 13.70 -2.76 3.88
C ILE A 220 15.03 -3.03 4.60
N GLY A 221 16.14 -3.08 3.87
CA GLY A 221 17.46 -3.30 4.47
C GLY A 221 17.80 -2.21 5.51
N LYS A 222 18.17 -2.63 6.73
CA LYS A 222 18.51 -1.74 7.85
C LYS A 222 19.53 -0.66 7.50
N ASN A 223 20.53 -1.00 6.68
CA ASN A 223 21.55 -0.06 6.22
C ASN A 223 20.98 1.14 5.44
N LYS A 224 19.86 0.97 4.73
CA LYS A 224 19.17 2.07 4.03
C LYS A 224 18.56 3.04 5.03
N PHE A 225 17.94 2.53 6.10
CA PHE A 225 17.43 3.36 7.18
C PHE A 225 18.54 4.03 7.98
N LEU A 226 19.65 3.34 8.25
CA LEU A 226 20.76 3.94 8.98
C LEU A 226 21.30 5.17 8.25
N LYS A 227 21.53 5.05 6.92
CA LYS A 227 21.92 6.19 6.08
C LYS A 227 20.90 7.32 6.13
N PHE A 228 19.61 7.00 6.05
CA PHE A 228 18.54 7.99 6.14
C PHE A 228 18.51 8.70 7.50
N TYR A 229 18.58 7.96 8.61
CA TYR A 229 18.60 8.53 9.97
C TYR A 229 19.74 9.52 10.13
N LYS A 230 20.96 9.12 9.77
CA LYS A 230 22.14 10.01 9.83
C LYS A 230 21.88 11.31 9.07
N SER A 231 21.43 11.21 7.81
CA SER A 231 21.14 12.39 7.00
C SER A 231 20.08 13.33 7.61
N GLN A 232 19.05 12.78 8.27
CA GLN A 232 17.96 13.57 8.85
C GLN A 232 18.37 14.26 10.15
N LEU A 233 19.18 13.57 10.96
CA LEU A 233 19.68 14.09 12.23
C LEU A 233 20.79 15.12 11.99
N ASP A 234 21.71 14.87 11.06
CA ASP A 234 22.75 15.82 10.63
C ASP A 234 22.12 17.12 10.11
N ALA A 235 21.08 17.01 9.27
CA ALA A 235 20.35 18.16 8.73
C ALA A 235 19.67 19.00 9.83
N GLN A 236 19.39 18.42 11.00
CA GLN A 236 18.83 19.09 12.16
C GLN A 236 19.87 19.45 13.22
N LYS A 237 21.16 19.16 12.97
CA LYS A 237 22.26 19.34 13.93
C LYS A 237 22.02 18.61 15.27
N ILE A 238 21.34 17.46 15.20
CA ILE A 238 21.11 16.59 16.36
C ILE A 238 22.27 15.58 16.41
N ASN A 239 23.01 15.56 17.52
CA ASN A 239 24.05 14.57 17.75
C ASN A 239 23.42 13.18 17.99
N TYR A 240 24.05 12.09 17.59
CA TYR A 240 23.54 10.75 17.83
C TYR A 240 24.66 9.73 18.05
N ASP A 241 24.34 8.68 18.80
CA ASP A 241 25.18 7.48 18.90
C ASP A 241 24.75 6.48 17.83
N GLU A 242 25.66 6.14 16.91
CA GLU A 242 25.42 5.16 15.86
C GLU A 242 25.10 3.75 16.40
N LYS A 243 25.63 3.38 17.57
CA LYS A 243 25.31 2.09 18.21
C LYS A 243 23.84 2.04 18.62
N LEU A 244 23.33 3.15 19.18
CA LEU A 244 21.91 3.29 19.52
C LEU A 244 21.04 3.19 18.26
N LEU A 245 21.39 3.91 17.19
CA LEU A 245 20.62 3.88 15.94
C LEU A 245 20.57 2.45 15.36
N THR A 246 21.70 1.75 15.34
CA THR A 246 21.78 0.35 14.90
C THR A 246 20.90 -0.54 15.75
N LYS A 247 20.95 -0.40 17.08
CA LYS A 247 20.13 -1.18 18.02
C LYS A 247 18.62 -0.97 17.79
N ILE A 248 18.20 0.27 17.53
CA ILE A 248 16.80 0.61 17.18
C ILE A 248 16.40 0.00 15.83
N LEU A 249 17.27 0.04 14.83
CA LEU A 249 17.00 -0.55 13.52
C LEU A 249 17.00 -2.09 13.56
N ASP A 250 17.76 -2.68 14.48
CA ASP A 250 17.69 -4.11 14.78
C ASP A 250 16.36 -4.49 15.39
N PHE A 251 15.85 -3.69 16.33
CA PHE A 251 14.53 -3.88 16.92
C PHE A 251 13.40 -3.75 15.89
N THR A 252 13.41 -2.68 15.09
CA THR A 252 12.37 -2.46 14.06
C THR A 252 12.48 -3.43 12.88
N ASP A 253 13.60 -4.13 12.74
CA ASP A 253 13.92 -5.10 11.69
C ASP A 253 13.72 -4.56 10.26
N GLY A 254 13.87 -3.25 10.06
CA GLY A 254 13.63 -2.60 8.77
C GLY A 254 12.15 -2.54 8.37
N HIS A 255 11.23 -2.65 9.33
CA HIS A 255 9.81 -2.40 9.12
C HIS A 255 9.58 -0.91 8.78
N PRO A 256 9.03 -0.57 7.60
CA PRO A 256 9.02 0.81 7.11
C PRO A 256 8.42 1.85 8.05
N TYR A 257 7.21 1.56 8.57
CA TYR A 257 6.54 2.46 9.50
C TYR A 257 7.28 2.60 10.84
N TYR A 258 7.60 1.50 11.51
CA TYR A 258 8.27 1.55 12.81
C TYR A 258 9.68 2.14 12.76
N SER A 259 10.43 1.94 11.67
CA SER A 259 11.69 2.64 11.49
C SER A 259 11.47 4.17 11.33
N GLN A 260 10.45 4.61 10.60
CA GLN A 260 10.17 6.05 10.54
C GLN A 260 9.64 6.62 11.87
N LEU A 261 8.78 5.87 12.57
CA LEU A 261 8.28 6.25 13.90
C LEU A 261 9.43 6.37 14.89
N ALA A 262 10.37 5.42 14.92
CA ALA A 262 11.51 5.49 15.82
C ALA A 262 12.38 6.73 15.58
N LEU A 263 12.61 7.11 14.31
CA LEU A 263 13.31 8.36 14.01
C LEU A 263 12.53 9.59 14.49
N GLN A 264 11.21 9.59 14.31
CA GLN A 264 10.34 10.65 14.81
C GLN A 264 10.46 10.79 16.33
N GLU A 265 10.40 9.68 17.07
CA GLU A 265 10.54 9.66 18.52
C GLU A 265 11.91 10.14 18.98
N ILE A 266 12.99 9.81 18.27
CA ILE A 266 14.33 10.37 18.55
C ILE A 266 14.33 11.90 18.45
N ILE A 267 13.75 12.44 17.37
CA ILE A 267 13.70 13.89 17.13
C ILE A 267 12.83 14.58 18.18
N ILE A 268 11.65 14.04 18.48
CA ILE A 268 10.73 14.58 19.50
C ILE A 268 11.41 14.57 20.87
N TYR A 269 12.03 13.45 21.26
CA TYR A 269 12.69 13.33 22.55
C TYR A 269 13.82 14.37 22.69
N ASN A 270 14.65 14.52 21.65
CA ASN A 270 15.73 15.50 21.65
C ASN A 270 15.18 16.93 21.78
N ALA A 271 14.13 17.27 21.03
CA ALA A 271 13.51 18.59 21.07
C ALA A 271 12.89 18.94 22.44
N LEU A 272 12.34 17.95 23.15
CA LEU A 272 11.70 18.16 24.45
C LEU A 272 12.68 18.15 25.63
N ASN A 273 13.76 17.38 25.54
CA ASN A 273 14.67 17.13 26.66
C ASN A 273 16.08 17.72 26.48
N ASN A 274 16.39 18.27 25.29
CA ASN A 274 17.72 18.78 24.93
C ASN A 274 18.87 17.76 25.16
N LYS A 275 18.58 16.46 25.06
CA LYS A 275 19.55 15.37 25.20
C LYS A 275 19.19 14.20 24.30
N ASN A 276 20.13 13.28 24.11
CA ASN A 276 19.88 12.06 23.36
C ASN A 276 19.13 11.04 24.22
N PRO A 277 18.10 10.38 23.66
CA PRO A 277 17.43 9.29 24.35
C PRO A 277 18.30 8.05 24.44
N ASP A 278 18.04 7.19 25.40
CA ASP A 278 18.52 5.82 25.39
C ASP A 278 17.56 4.88 24.60
N PHE A 279 17.93 3.60 24.50
CA PHE A 279 17.11 2.63 23.77
C PHE A 279 15.74 2.42 24.40
N LYS A 280 15.67 2.32 25.73
CA LYS A 280 14.41 2.05 26.44
C LYS A 280 13.45 3.22 26.29
N GLU A 281 13.94 4.45 26.41
CA GLU A 281 13.15 5.67 26.24
C GLU A 281 12.49 5.73 24.86
N ILE A 282 13.20 5.35 23.79
CA ILE A 282 12.61 5.28 22.44
C ILE A 282 11.54 4.20 22.33
N ILE A 283 11.82 2.99 22.80
CA ILE A 283 10.86 1.89 22.70
C ILE A 283 9.60 2.19 23.52
N ASP A 284 9.74 2.73 24.73
CA ASP A 284 8.62 3.15 25.57
C ASP A 284 7.79 4.25 24.89
N SER A 285 8.44 5.22 24.23
CA SER A 285 7.73 6.26 23.47
C SER A 285 6.95 5.67 22.28
N MET A 286 7.55 4.74 21.53
CA MET A 286 6.88 4.06 20.42
C MET A 286 5.68 3.23 20.91
N LEU A 287 5.83 2.50 22.03
CA LEU A 287 4.74 1.73 22.65
C LEU A 287 3.59 2.64 23.07
N ASN A 288 3.90 3.80 23.66
CA ASN A 288 2.90 4.79 24.05
C ASN A 288 2.20 5.40 22.84
N ALA A 289 2.94 5.75 21.78
CA ALA A 289 2.39 6.30 20.55
C ALA A 289 1.39 5.35 19.87
N GLU A 290 1.63 4.04 19.95
CA GLU A 290 0.77 3.02 19.33
C GLU A 290 -0.14 2.28 20.32
N LYS A 291 -0.24 2.73 21.58
CA LYS A 291 -0.93 2.01 22.67
C LYS A 291 -2.32 1.51 22.28
N ASN A 292 -3.17 2.41 21.77
CA ASN A 292 -4.54 2.08 21.38
C ASN A 292 -4.61 1.03 20.28
N TYR A 293 -3.68 1.08 19.32
CA TYR A 293 -3.59 0.10 18.25
C TYR A 293 -3.13 -1.27 18.76
N LEU A 294 -2.13 -1.28 19.65
CA LEU A 294 -1.59 -2.50 20.25
C LEU A 294 -2.63 -3.20 21.13
N GLU A 295 -3.30 -2.46 22.01
CA GLU A 295 -4.36 -2.98 22.88
C GLU A 295 -5.54 -3.55 22.07
N LYS A 296 -5.99 -2.85 21.04
CA LYS A 296 -7.04 -3.35 20.14
C LYS A 296 -6.61 -4.60 19.38
N SER A 297 -5.37 -4.64 18.90
CA SER A 297 -4.82 -5.82 18.21
C SER A 297 -4.75 -7.04 19.15
N TRP A 298 -4.41 -6.81 20.42
CA TRP A 298 -4.43 -7.84 21.45
C TRP A 298 -5.85 -8.33 21.77
N GLU A 299 -6.81 -7.41 21.92
CA GLU A 299 -8.21 -7.76 22.17
C GLU A 299 -8.76 -8.66 21.05
N GLU A 300 -8.53 -8.28 19.79
CA GLU A 300 -8.95 -9.07 18.63
C GLU A 300 -8.28 -10.45 18.56
N LEU A 301 -6.98 -10.54 18.86
CA LEU A 301 -6.27 -11.81 18.92
C LEU A 301 -6.82 -12.72 20.04
N SER A 302 -7.12 -12.12 21.19
CA SER A 302 -7.58 -12.83 22.39
C SER A 302 -8.97 -13.44 22.24
N LYS A 303 -9.79 -12.93 21.32
CA LYS A 303 -11.12 -13.50 20.99
C LYS A 303 -11.03 -14.93 20.45
N ARG A 304 -9.89 -15.34 19.88
CA ARG A 304 -9.69 -16.69 19.29
C ARG A 304 -8.56 -17.45 19.99
N LYS A 305 -8.91 -18.26 20.99
CA LYS A 305 -7.96 -19.03 21.83
C LYS A 305 -6.91 -19.82 21.04
N GLU A 306 -7.29 -20.44 19.92
CA GLU A 306 -6.37 -21.20 19.05
C GLU A 306 -5.30 -20.31 18.39
N LEU A 307 -5.72 -19.14 17.89
CA LEU A 307 -4.83 -18.17 17.27
C LEU A 307 -3.92 -17.54 18.31
N LEU A 308 -4.48 -17.18 19.47
CA LEU A 308 -3.73 -16.64 20.60
C LEU A 308 -2.59 -17.58 21.02
N LYS A 309 -2.89 -18.85 21.30
CA LYS A 309 -1.86 -19.84 21.68
C LYS A 309 -0.78 -20.00 20.61
N THR A 310 -1.18 -20.03 19.33
CA THR A 310 -0.24 -20.11 18.21
C THR A 310 0.66 -18.86 18.15
N ALA A 311 0.09 -17.68 18.31
CA ALA A 311 0.81 -16.40 18.28
C ALA A 311 1.80 -16.28 19.45
N LEU A 312 1.44 -16.74 20.65
CA LEU A 312 2.34 -16.73 21.81
C LEU A 312 3.58 -17.60 21.59
N VAL A 313 3.42 -18.80 21.04
CA VAL A 313 4.55 -19.68 20.70
C VAL A 313 5.48 -19.05 19.65
N VAL A 314 4.91 -18.31 18.69
CA VAL A 314 5.70 -17.57 17.71
C VAL A 314 6.43 -16.38 18.35
N ALA A 315 5.77 -15.65 19.26
CA ALA A 315 6.39 -14.55 20.01
C ALA A 315 7.54 -15.03 20.89
N GLU A 316 7.47 -16.26 21.38
CA GLU A 316 8.55 -16.89 22.14
C GLU A 316 9.82 -17.16 21.32
N ASN A 317 9.79 -16.99 19.98
CA ASN A 317 10.83 -17.39 19.02
C ASN A 317 11.10 -18.90 19.01
N ASN A 318 10.10 -19.71 19.34
CA ASN A 318 10.28 -21.15 19.44
C ASN A 318 10.48 -21.75 18.04
N ARG A 319 11.66 -22.33 17.76
CA ARG A 319 12.04 -22.81 16.41
C ARG A 319 11.13 -23.93 15.89
N ASN A 320 10.43 -24.64 16.79
CA ASN A 320 9.51 -25.72 16.44
C ASN A 320 8.09 -25.46 16.98
N ILE A 321 7.34 -24.59 16.30
CA ILE A 321 5.92 -24.29 16.61
C ILE A 321 5.08 -25.58 16.70
N TYR A 322 5.32 -26.51 15.78
CA TYR A 322 4.59 -27.78 15.71
C TYR A 322 4.84 -28.69 16.91
N SER A 323 6.05 -28.73 17.48
CA SER A 323 6.31 -29.54 18.67
C SER A 323 5.71 -28.91 19.92
N SER A 324 5.79 -27.58 20.05
CA SER A 324 5.28 -26.87 21.24
C SER A 324 3.77 -26.95 21.40
N LEU A 325 3.03 -27.21 20.32
CA LEU A 325 1.56 -27.26 20.32
C LEU A 325 1.00 -28.66 20.01
N LYS A 326 1.82 -29.71 19.95
CA LYS A 326 1.42 -31.07 19.54
C LYS A 326 0.25 -31.63 20.35
N ASN A 327 0.20 -31.36 21.66
CA ASN A 327 -0.83 -31.89 22.58
C ASN A 327 -1.92 -30.85 22.93
N SER A 328 -1.98 -29.73 22.21
CA SER A 328 -2.87 -28.61 22.56
C SER A 328 -4.31 -28.77 22.06
N GLY A 329 -4.58 -29.78 21.21
CA GLY A 329 -5.85 -29.94 20.50
C GLY A 329 -6.08 -28.94 19.36
N ILE A 330 -5.08 -28.09 19.07
CA ILE A 330 -5.19 -27.00 18.08
C ILE A 330 -4.76 -27.49 16.69
N ASN A 331 -5.52 -27.11 15.68
CA ASN A 331 -5.05 -27.21 14.30
C ASN A 331 -4.04 -26.09 13.98
N ILE A 332 -2.77 -26.37 14.22
CA ILE A 332 -1.66 -25.41 14.08
C ILE A 332 -1.59 -24.85 12.65
N SER A 333 -1.69 -25.72 11.64
CA SER A 333 -1.63 -25.32 10.23
C SER A 333 -2.76 -24.35 9.85
N ARG A 334 -3.98 -24.60 10.34
CA ARG A 334 -5.12 -23.69 10.14
C ARG A 334 -4.91 -22.36 10.86
N SER A 335 -4.38 -22.39 12.08
CA SER A 335 -4.10 -21.20 12.88
C SER A 335 -3.03 -20.32 12.24
N LEU A 336 -1.89 -20.90 11.83
CA LEU A 336 -0.82 -20.22 11.11
C LEU A 336 -1.31 -19.64 9.79
N LYS A 337 -2.12 -20.39 9.03
CA LYS A 337 -2.74 -19.89 7.80
C LYS A 337 -3.64 -18.68 8.08
N SER A 338 -4.49 -18.75 9.12
CA SER A 338 -5.38 -17.64 9.48
C SER A 338 -4.61 -16.39 9.94
N LEU A 339 -3.54 -16.56 10.73
CA LEU A 339 -2.67 -15.48 11.20
C LEU A 339 -1.80 -14.88 10.08
N THR A 340 -1.50 -15.65 9.04
CA THR A 340 -0.80 -15.13 7.86
C THR A 340 -1.79 -14.36 6.98
N MET A 341 -2.97 -14.95 6.75
CA MET A 341 -4.04 -14.34 5.94
C MET A 341 -4.57 -13.02 6.48
N ASN A 342 -4.58 -12.80 7.80
CA ASN A 342 -4.96 -11.53 8.40
C ASN A 342 -3.77 -10.54 8.53
N GLY A 343 -2.57 -10.94 8.08
CA GLY A 343 -1.37 -10.11 8.07
C GLY A 343 -0.66 -9.97 9.41
N MET A 344 -1.05 -10.71 10.46
CA MET A 344 -0.40 -10.66 11.77
C MET A 344 0.97 -11.37 11.77
N LEU A 345 1.05 -12.49 11.04
CA LEU A 345 2.29 -13.22 10.81
C LEU A 345 2.68 -13.12 9.33
N ILE A 346 3.99 -13.21 9.08
CA ILE A 346 4.55 -13.41 7.75
C ILE A 346 5.39 -14.69 7.75
N LYS A 347 5.36 -15.41 6.63
CA LYS A 347 6.17 -16.60 6.43
C LYS A 347 7.46 -16.24 5.70
N LYS A 348 8.61 -16.38 6.38
CA LYS A 348 9.94 -16.27 5.78
C LYS A 348 10.53 -17.67 5.64
N GLN A 349 10.62 -18.17 4.40
CA GLN A 349 11.09 -19.53 4.08
C GLN A 349 10.33 -20.60 4.90
N THR A 350 10.94 -21.12 5.96
CA THR A 350 10.39 -22.16 6.85
C THR A 350 9.90 -21.64 8.19
N LYS A 351 10.04 -20.34 8.47
CA LYS A 351 9.69 -19.72 9.76
C LYS A 351 8.53 -18.75 9.64
N TYR A 352 7.77 -18.62 10.73
CA TYR A 352 6.75 -17.59 10.90
C TYR A 352 7.27 -16.54 11.87
N GLU A 353 7.07 -15.27 11.55
CA GLU A 353 7.40 -14.15 12.43
C GLU A 353 6.24 -13.15 12.43
N PHE A 354 6.14 -12.34 13.48
CA PHE A 354 5.21 -11.22 13.49
C PHE A 354 5.58 -10.24 12.39
N SER A 355 4.56 -9.81 11.63
CA SER A 355 4.71 -8.73 10.66
C SER A 355 5.03 -7.41 11.35
N ASP A 356 4.54 -7.25 12.58
CA ASP A 356 4.67 -6.08 13.45
C ASP A 356 5.65 -6.36 14.61
N PRO A 357 6.87 -5.79 14.57
CA PRO A 357 7.86 -5.98 15.64
C PRO A 357 7.45 -5.33 16.96
N LEU A 358 6.71 -4.21 16.94
CA LEU A 358 6.29 -3.49 18.15
C LEU A 358 5.19 -4.28 18.87
N PHE A 359 4.25 -4.85 18.13
CA PHE A 359 3.20 -5.71 18.69
C PHE A 359 3.77 -7.00 19.28
N LYS A 360 4.75 -7.62 18.62
CA LYS A 360 5.49 -8.75 19.22
C LYS A 360 6.11 -8.35 20.55
N HIS A 361 6.81 -7.21 20.60
CA HIS A 361 7.47 -6.75 21.82
C HIS A 361 6.47 -6.43 22.94
N TRP A 362 5.33 -5.81 22.60
CA TRP A 362 4.25 -5.54 23.53
C TRP A 362 3.74 -6.84 24.19
N ILE A 363 3.59 -7.93 23.42
CA ILE A 363 3.22 -9.26 23.95
C ILE A 363 4.32 -9.79 24.88
N GLU A 364 5.59 -9.67 24.49
CA GLU A 364 6.72 -10.14 25.29
C GLU A 364 6.78 -9.50 26.68
N ILE A 365 6.51 -8.19 26.77
CA ILE A 365 6.50 -7.45 28.04
C ILE A 365 5.23 -7.74 28.84
N ASN A 366 4.06 -7.52 28.27
CA ASN A 366 2.80 -7.47 29.02
C ASN A 366 2.21 -8.85 29.30
N VAL A 367 2.53 -9.84 28.47
CA VAL A 367 1.91 -11.18 28.54
C VAL A 367 2.92 -12.23 28.95
N LEU A 368 4.06 -12.29 28.26
CA LEU A 368 5.10 -13.28 28.53
C LEU A 368 6.05 -12.89 29.67
N ARG A 369 6.04 -11.61 30.09
CA ARG A 369 6.88 -11.06 31.16
C ARG A 369 8.38 -11.34 30.97
N LYS A 370 8.86 -11.35 29.72
CA LYS A 370 10.26 -11.72 29.38
C LYS A 370 11.34 -10.75 29.87
N TYR A 371 10.95 -9.58 30.38
CA TYR A 371 11.86 -8.51 30.78
C TYR A 371 11.52 -7.94 32.18
N ASN A 372 10.75 -8.71 32.97
CA ASN A 372 10.47 -8.42 34.39
C ASN A 372 11.46 -9.13 35.31
#